data_AF-A0A9D6FDG9-F1
#
_entry.id   AF-A0A9D6FDG9-F1
#
_cell.length_a   1.000
_cell.length_b   1.000
_cell.length_c   1.000
_cell.angle_alpha   90.00
_cell.angle_beta   90.00
_cell.angle_gamma   90.00
#
_symmetry.space_group_name_H-M   'P 1'
#
loop_
_entity.id
_entity.type
_entity.pdbx_description
1 polymer ?
#
loop_
_entity_poly.entity_id
_entity_poly.type
_entity_poly.pdbx_seq_one_letter_code
_entity_poly.pdbx_strand_id
1 'polypeptide(L)'
;MQQVSRDGKNQGGKETRWVERGFTVGELLLVASLLTFASTGVMSLVKHARKGKGNQEQLAYQQLILQGRETVDRMVQELGQAGTPSLDDTASDLEITAANSNRVAASQLLVATPTQLIFEADINQDGAVERVEYRLNGETLERSAVSKFPDGGAPSPLYESLISNVDNGAMPLFSYTGDPFGPAPGQEDSGAVRILLLLRASSKSKKQPYQTVGFEGIARRQSAVAASQRQTTEQSSILQDDPSANSYFANEGLIQETYAKKWTLR
;
A
#
# COMPACT_ATOMS: atom_id res chain seq x y z
N MET A 1 -15.52 104.87 36.24
CA MET A 1 -16.36 103.64 36.33
C MET A 1 -15.79 102.68 35.28
N GLN A 2 -15.32 101.47 35.55
CA GLN A 2 -15.62 100.48 36.58
C GLN A 2 -14.36 99.62 36.80
N GLN A 3 -14.06 99.32 38.06
CA GLN A 3 -13.11 98.28 38.47
C GLN A 3 -13.69 96.91 38.12
N VAL A 4 -12.85 95.99 37.64
CA VAL A 4 -13.08 94.55 37.78
C VAL A 4 -11.80 93.93 38.31
N SER A 5 -11.83 93.63 39.61
CA SER A 5 -10.87 92.80 40.31
C SER A 5 -11.08 91.35 39.89
N ARG A 6 -10.03 90.67 39.44
CA ARG A 6 -10.01 89.21 39.26
C ARG A 6 -8.82 88.63 40.03
N ASP A 7 -9.18 88.15 41.20
CA ASP A 7 -8.39 87.35 42.11
C ASP A 7 -8.19 85.95 41.51
N GLY A 8 -6.96 85.66 41.07
CA GLY A 8 -6.56 84.39 40.47
C GLY A 8 -5.73 83.58 41.45
N LYS A 9 -6.39 82.73 42.22
CA LYS A 9 -5.79 81.76 43.15
C LYS A 9 -4.75 80.87 42.45
N ASN A 10 -3.50 81.01 42.89
CA ASN A 10 -2.43 80.02 42.69
C ASN A 10 -2.82 78.68 43.32
N GLN A 11 -3.23 77.72 42.49
CA GLN A 11 -3.27 76.31 42.88
C GLN A 11 -1.89 75.71 42.65
N GLY A 12 -1.13 75.56 43.73
CA GLY A 12 0.07 74.75 43.75
C GLY A 12 -0.28 73.29 43.49
N GLY A 13 -0.17 72.88 42.22
CA GLY A 13 -0.17 71.48 41.83
C GLY A 13 1.02 70.79 42.49
N LYS A 14 0.73 69.91 43.45
CA LYS A 14 1.74 68.98 43.97
C LYS A 14 2.02 67.98 42.86
N GLU A 15 3.10 68.21 42.10
CA GLU A 15 3.70 67.17 41.27
C GLU A 15 4.11 66.03 42.19
N THR A 16 3.33 64.94 42.19
CA THR A 16 3.83 63.66 42.69
C THR A 16 4.91 63.23 41.72
N ARG A 17 6.15 63.65 41.99
CA ARG A 17 7.33 63.06 41.38
C ARG A 17 7.29 61.58 41.73
N TRP A 18 6.83 60.77 40.79
CA TRP A 18 7.10 59.35 40.79
C TRP A 18 8.62 59.23 40.79
N VAL A 19 9.17 58.92 41.95
CA VAL A 19 10.58 58.58 42.07
C VAL A 19 10.76 57.34 41.22
N GLU A 20 11.28 57.51 40.01
CA GLU A 20 11.74 56.42 39.15
C GLU A 20 12.89 55.73 39.90
N ARG A 21 12.52 54.73 40.73
CA ARG A 21 13.49 53.85 41.36
C ARG A 21 14.08 52.98 40.25
N GLY A 22 15.30 53.29 39.84
CA GLY A 22 16.07 52.45 38.95
C GLY A 22 16.21 51.04 39.54
N PHE A 23 16.15 50.05 38.66
CA PHE A 23 16.30 48.65 39.04
C PHE A 23 17.65 48.41 39.71
N THR A 24 17.64 47.69 40.83
CA THR A 24 18.89 47.24 41.44
C THR A 24 19.51 46.12 40.60
N VAL A 25 20.84 46.01 40.59
CA VAL A 25 21.55 44.92 39.89
C VAL A 25 21.05 43.53 40.33
N GLY A 26 20.68 43.40 41.61
CA GLY A 26 20.10 42.18 42.17
C GLY A 26 18.72 41.83 41.58
N GLU A 27 17.81 42.80 41.46
CA GLU A 27 16.51 42.58 40.80
C GLU A 27 16.69 42.21 39.33
N LEU A 28 17.65 42.82 38.64
CA LEU A 28 17.92 42.54 37.23
C LEU A 28 18.42 41.11 37.02
N LEU A 29 19.26 40.58 37.93
CA LEU A 29 19.69 39.18 37.93
C LEU A 29 18.55 38.21 38.22
N LEU A 30 17.64 38.57 39.13
CA LEU A 30 16.48 37.73 39.48
C LEU A 30 15.50 37.64 38.32
N VAL A 31 15.20 38.77 37.67
CA VAL A 31 14.36 38.82 36.46
C VAL A 31 15.02 38.05 35.32
N ALA A 32 16.33 38.22 35.11
CA ALA A 32 17.06 37.47 34.09
C ALA A 32 16.99 35.96 34.32
N SER A 33 17.17 35.51 35.56
CA SER A 33 17.05 34.10 35.99
C SER A 33 15.66 33.52 35.72
N LEU A 34 14.61 34.22 36.13
CA LEU A 34 13.21 33.84 35.87
C LEU A 34 12.94 33.76 34.37
N LEU A 35 13.49 34.70 33.59
CA LEU A 35 13.31 34.74 32.14
C LEU A 35 14.03 33.58 31.44
N THR A 36 15.25 33.22 31.83
CA THR A 36 15.96 32.04 31.28
C THR A 36 15.27 30.74 31.64
N PHE A 37 14.77 30.62 32.86
CA PHE A 37 14.03 29.43 33.30
C PHE A 37 12.73 29.26 32.51
N ALA A 38 11.92 30.33 32.39
CA ALA A 38 10.69 30.32 31.60
C ALA A 38 10.97 30.04 30.12
N SER A 39 12.00 30.66 29.55
CA SER A 39 12.40 30.45 28.15
C SER A 39 12.80 29.00 27.88
N THR A 40 13.55 28.38 28.80
CA THR A 40 13.97 26.97 28.69
C THR A 40 12.78 26.02 28.78
N GLY A 41 11.84 26.28 29.69
CA GLY A 41 10.60 25.50 29.81
C GLY A 41 9.75 25.53 28.55
N VAL A 42 9.52 26.72 27.98
CA VAL A 42 8.77 26.89 26.73
C VAL A 42 9.48 26.19 25.57
N MET A 43 10.81 26.33 25.46
CA MET A 43 11.58 25.69 24.40
C MET A 43 11.54 24.15 24.49
N SER A 44 11.49 23.59 25.71
CA SER A 44 11.34 22.15 25.94
C SER A 44 9.98 21.64 25.48
N LEU A 45 8.89 22.34 25.83
CA LEU A 45 7.54 22.00 25.40
C LEU A 45 7.39 22.05 23.87
N VAL A 46 7.95 23.08 23.23
CA VAL A 46 7.94 23.20 21.76
C VAL A 46 8.72 22.07 21.10
N LYS A 47 9.88 21.67 21.65
CA LYS A 47 10.66 20.54 21.14
C LYS A 47 9.90 19.21 21.29
N HIS A 48 9.25 18.99 22.43
CA HIS A 48 8.48 17.76 22.67
C HIS A 48 7.25 17.65 21.76
N ALA A 49 6.51 18.75 21.59
CA ALA A 49 5.37 18.82 20.68
C ALA A 49 5.76 18.60 19.21
N ARG A 50 6.93 19.09 18.79
CA ARG A 50 7.47 18.86 17.44
C ARG A 50 7.97 17.43 17.23
N LYS A 51 8.55 16.80 18.25
CA LYS A 51 9.07 15.42 18.19
C LYS A 51 7.94 14.39 18.03
N GLY A 52 6.79 14.61 18.67
CA GLY A 52 5.61 13.72 18.54
C GLY A 52 5.04 13.65 17.12
N LYS A 53 4.93 14.80 16.44
CA LYS A 53 4.42 14.87 15.05
C LYS A 53 5.34 14.19 14.04
N GLY A 54 6.65 14.35 14.20
CA GLY A 54 7.64 13.74 13.31
C GLY A 54 7.62 12.21 13.34
N ASN A 55 7.39 11.62 14.52
CA ASN A 55 7.34 10.16 14.68
C ASN A 55 6.06 9.56 14.09
N GLN A 56 4.91 10.22 14.28
CA GLN A 56 3.63 9.71 13.77
C GLN A 56 3.56 9.70 12.24
N GLU A 57 4.05 10.77 11.58
CA GLU A 57 4.15 10.82 10.12
C GLU A 57 5.09 9.75 9.56
N GLN A 58 6.22 9.50 10.24
CA GLN A 58 7.17 8.48 9.83
C GLN A 58 6.61 7.06 9.98
N LEU A 59 5.86 6.79 11.05
CA LEU A 59 5.16 5.52 11.25
C LEU A 59 4.06 5.31 10.19
N ALA A 60 3.27 6.34 9.89
CA ALA A 60 2.23 6.27 8.85
C ALA A 60 2.85 5.98 7.47
N TYR A 61 3.99 6.61 7.14
CA TYR A 61 4.71 6.33 5.90
C TYR A 61 5.26 4.91 5.84
N GLN A 62 5.80 4.38 6.95
CA GLN A 62 6.25 2.98 7.02
C GLN A 62 5.08 2.00 6.85
N GLN A 63 3.94 2.26 7.50
CA GLN A 63 2.73 1.46 7.35
C GLN A 63 2.22 1.47 5.90
N LEU A 64 2.22 2.63 5.23
CA LEU A 64 1.87 2.74 3.82
C LEU A 64 2.78 1.87 2.94
N ILE A 65 4.09 1.86 3.20
CA ILE A 65 5.05 1.03 2.46
C ILE A 65 4.77 -0.46 2.65
N LEU A 66 4.56 -0.89 3.90
CA LEU A 66 4.27 -2.28 4.21
C LEU A 66 2.97 -2.73 3.55
N GLN A 67 1.90 -1.93 3.67
CA GLN A 67 0.61 -2.22 3.05
C GLN A 67 0.68 -2.25 1.52
N GLY A 68 1.38 -1.28 0.90
CA GLY A 68 1.54 -1.24 -0.56
C GLY A 68 2.28 -2.45 -1.10
N ARG A 69 3.35 -2.87 -0.41
CA ARG A 69 4.08 -4.09 -0.74
C ARG A 69 3.23 -5.34 -0.58
N GLU A 70 2.61 -5.54 0.59
CA GLU A 70 1.75 -6.71 0.85
C GLU A 70 0.62 -6.82 -0.18
N THR A 71 0.02 -5.68 -0.56
CA THR A 71 -1.05 -5.63 -1.56
C THR A 71 -0.57 -6.09 -2.94
N VAL A 72 0.61 -5.64 -3.38
CA VAL A 72 1.19 -6.10 -4.64
C VAL A 72 1.62 -7.56 -4.58
N ASP A 73 2.28 -7.98 -3.50
CA ASP A 73 2.73 -9.36 -3.32
C ASP A 73 1.53 -10.33 -3.35
N ARG A 74 0.42 -9.96 -2.69
CA ARG A 74 -0.83 -10.71 -2.74
C ARG A 74 -1.41 -10.80 -4.15
N MET A 75 -1.52 -9.67 -4.86
CA MET A 75 -2.00 -9.66 -6.25
C MET A 75 -1.15 -10.55 -7.15
N VAL A 76 0.19 -10.50 -7.02
CA VAL A 76 1.11 -11.33 -7.80
C VAL A 76 0.91 -12.81 -7.49
N GLN A 77 0.79 -13.17 -6.21
CA GLN A 77 0.59 -14.56 -5.79
C GLN A 77 -0.73 -15.13 -6.33
N GLU A 78 -1.83 -14.41 -6.17
CA GLU A 78 -3.16 -14.86 -6.62
C GLU A 78 -3.23 -14.93 -8.16
N LEU A 79 -2.69 -13.95 -8.87
CA LEU A 79 -2.59 -13.98 -10.33
C LEU A 79 -1.69 -15.11 -10.84
N GLY A 80 -0.67 -15.48 -10.08
CA GLY A 80 0.17 -16.64 -10.41
C GLY A 80 -0.62 -17.94 -10.50
N GLN A 81 -1.74 -18.02 -9.78
CA GLN A 81 -2.66 -19.15 -9.74
C GLN A 81 -3.84 -19.01 -10.73
N ALA A 82 -3.90 -17.92 -11.50
CA ALA A 82 -4.99 -17.65 -12.43
C ALA A 82 -5.10 -18.74 -13.51
N GLY A 83 -6.25 -19.41 -13.54
CA GLY A 83 -6.54 -20.54 -14.42
C GLY A 83 -6.15 -21.91 -13.86
N THR A 84 -5.84 -21.98 -12.56
CA THR A 84 -5.58 -23.25 -11.86
C THR A 84 -6.64 -23.52 -10.78
N PRO A 85 -7.07 -24.79 -10.59
CA PRO A 85 -6.76 -25.96 -11.42
C PRO A 85 -7.41 -25.88 -12.81
N SER A 86 -6.69 -26.40 -13.82
CA SER A 86 -7.27 -26.72 -15.12
C SER A 86 -7.42 -28.23 -15.25
N LEU A 87 -8.37 -28.69 -16.07
CA LEU A 87 -8.45 -30.10 -16.42
C LEU A 87 -7.28 -30.47 -17.34
N ASP A 88 -6.64 -31.60 -17.06
CA ASP A 88 -5.82 -32.29 -18.06
C ASP A 88 -6.74 -32.84 -19.17
N ASP A 89 -6.22 -32.94 -20.39
CA ASP A 89 -6.93 -33.43 -21.58
C ASP A 89 -7.55 -34.84 -21.39
N THR A 90 -7.15 -35.59 -20.36
CA THR A 90 -7.69 -36.91 -20.00
C THR A 90 -8.97 -36.86 -19.17
N ALA A 91 -9.30 -35.73 -18.55
CA ALA A 91 -10.55 -35.55 -17.79
C ALA A 91 -11.71 -35.02 -18.65
N SER A 92 -11.45 -34.74 -19.93
CA SER A 92 -12.45 -34.31 -20.92
C SER A 92 -13.56 -35.34 -21.17
N ASP A 93 -13.34 -36.62 -20.81
CA ASP A 93 -14.35 -37.68 -20.91
C ASP A 93 -15.58 -37.47 -19.99
N LEU A 94 -15.48 -36.58 -18.99
CA LEU A 94 -16.57 -36.28 -18.05
C LEU A 94 -17.34 -34.99 -18.43
N GLU A 95 -17.01 -34.34 -19.56
CA GLU A 95 -17.58 -33.04 -19.99
C GLU A 95 -17.50 -31.93 -18.92
N ILE A 96 -16.60 -32.07 -17.94
CA ILE A 96 -16.38 -31.06 -16.91
C ILE A 96 -15.63 -29.90 -17.56
N THR A 97 -16.05 -28.68 -17.28
CA THR A 97 -15.46 -27.43 -17.79
C THR A 97 -15.56 -26.34 -16.73
N ALA A 98 -14.85 -25.23 -16.93
CA ALA A 98 -15.02 -24.06 -16.06
C ALA A 98 -16.46 -23.49 -16.09
N ALA A 99 -17.22 -23.73 -17.16
CA ALA A 99 -18.57 -23.22 -17.31
C ALA A 99 -19.63 -24.03 -16.56
N ASN A 100 -19.33 -25.28 -16.18
CA ASN A 100 -20.29 -26.18 -15.52
C ASN A 100 -19.76 -26.80 -14.20
N SER A 101 -18.61 -26.34 -13.71
CA SER A 101 -17.97 -26.85 -12.49
C SER A 101 -17.29 -25.76 -11.67
N ASN A 102 -17.34 -25.90 -10.34
CA ASN A 102 -16.51 -25.13 -9.42
C ASN A 102 -15.11 -25.72 -9.21
N ARG A 103 -14.76 -26.85 -9.82
CA ARG A 103 -13.44 -27.48 -9.64
C ARG A 103 -12.45 -27.13 -10.74
N VAL A 104 -12.87 -26.29 -11.68
CA VAL A 104 -12.12 -25.96 -12.88
C VAL A 104 -12.17 -24.46 -13.07
N ALA A 105 -10.99 -23.86 -13.19
CA ALA A 105 -10.83 -22.46 -13.45
C ALA A 105 -10.80 -22.19 -14.96
N ALA A 106 -11.34 -21.05 -15.37
CA ALA A 106 -11.16 -20.55 -16.72
C ALA A 106 -9.67 -20.37 -17.04
N SER A 107 -9.22 -20.92 -18.17
CA SER A 107 -7.82 -20.81 -18.62
C SER A 107 -7.46 -19.42 -19.15
N GLN A 108 -8.35 -18.43 -19.07
CA GLN A 108 -8.17 -17.07 -19.57
C GLN A 108 -8.53 -16.05 -18.47
N LEU A 109 -8.02 -14.83 -18.56
CA LEU A 109 -8.54 -13.75 -17.74
C LEU A 109 -9.95 -13.41 -18.23
N LEU A 110 -10.89 -13.23 -17.30
CA LEU A 110 -12.27 -12.90 -17.65
C LEU A 110 -12.41 -11.40 -17.96
N VAL A 111 -11.65 -10.57 -17.26
CA VAL A 111 -11.55 -9.12 -17.51
C VAL A 111 -10.11 -8.68 -17.33
N ALA A 112 -9.61 -7.92 -18.30
CA ALA A 112 -8.27 -7.36 -18.28
C ALA A 112 -8.31 -5.91 -18.79
N THR A 113 -8.34 -4.97 -17.87
CA THR A 113 -8.37 -3.53 -18.16
C THR A 113 -7.36 -2.79 -17.28
N PRO A 114 -6.97 -1.55 -17.62
CA PRO A 114 -6.06 -0.74 -16.81
C PRO A 114 -6.40 -0.61 -15.32
N THR A 115 -7.68 -0.73 -14.94
CA THR A 115 -8.19 -0.47 -13.59
C THR A 115 -8.97 -1.63 -12.99
N GLN A 116 -9.19 -2.70 -13.75
CA GLN A 116 -9.97 -3.85 -13.32
C GLN A 116 -9.43 -5.14 -13.92
N LEU A 117 -9.36 -6.16 -13.09
CA LEU A 117 -8.86 -7.48 -13.41
C LEU A 117 -9.78 -8.52 -12.78
N ILE A 118 -10.23 -9.51 -13.56
CA ILE A 118 -11.04 -10.63 -13.09
C ILE A 118 -10.47 -11.94 -13.62
N PHE A 119 -10.32 -12.93 -12.76
CA PHE A 119 -9.86 -14.27 -13.10
C PHE A 119 -10.46 -15.32 -12.17
N GLU A 120 -10.22 -16.58 -12.50
CA GLU A 120 -10.61 -17.72 -11.69
C GLU A 120 -9.35 -18.44 -11.20
N ALA A 121 -9.33 -18.82 -9.92
CA ALA A 121 -8.25 -19.59 -9.31
C ALA A 121 -8.76 -20.26 -8.04
N ASP A 122 -8.18 -21.40 -7.67
CA ASP A 122 -8.28 -21.97 -6.32
C ASP A 122 -7.21 -21.31 -5.43
N ILE A 123 -7.56 -20.16 -4.84
CA ILE A 123 -6.60 -19.32 -4.10
C ILE A 123 -6.26 -19.84 -2.70
N ASN A 124 -7.12 -20.70 -2.15
CA ASN A 124 -6.99 -21.24 -0.80
C ASN A 124 -6.56 -22.72 -0.79
N GLN A 125 -6.48 -23.35 -1.97
CA GLN A 125 -6.09 -24.75 -2.19
C GLN A 125 -7.06 -25.75 -1.55
N ASP A 126 -8.35 -25.42 -1.50
CA ASP A 126 -9.40 -26.29 -0.97
C ASP A 126 -10.09 -27.16 -2.04
N GLY A 127 -9.72 -26.97 -3.31
CA GLY A 127 -10.26 -27.69 -4.46
C GLY A 127 -11.54 -27.09 -5.06
N ALA A 128 -12.02 -25.96 -4.52
CA ALA A 128 -13.05 -25.13 -5.10
C ALA A 128 -12.45 -23.84 -5.64
N VAL A 129 -12.78 -23.52 -6.89
CA VAL A 129 -12.31 -22.33 -7.58
C VAL A 129 -13.11 -21.12 -7.14
N GLU A 130 -12.40 -20.03 -6.84
CA GLU A 130 -12.96 -18.71 -6.64
C GLU A 130 -12.90 -17.86 -7.90
N ARG A 131 -13.90 -17.00 -8.08
CA ARG A 131 -13.79 -15.82 -8.93
C ARG A 131 -13.14 -14.71 -8.10
N VAL A 132 -11.96 -14.27 -8.54
CA VAL A 132 -11.21 -13.19 -7.92
C VAL A 132 -11.33 -11.93 -8.78
N GLU A 133 -11.68 -10.82 -8.14
CA GLU A 133 -11.83 -9.52 -8.79
C GLU A 133 -11.00 -8.47 -8.07
N TYR A 134 -10.20 -7.73 -8.83
CA TYR A 134 -9.57 -6.49 -8.39
C TYR A 134 -10.13 -5.33 -9.19
N ARG A 135 -10.49 -4.24 -8.51
CA ARG A 135 -10.94 -3.03 -9.19
C ARG A 135 -10.50 -1.78 -8.45
N LEU A 136 -10.21 -0.73 -9.22
CA LEU A 136 -10.05 0.60 -8.69
C LEU A 136 -11.41 1.32 -8.67
N ASN A 137 -11.88 1.67 -7.48
CA ASN A 137 -13.09 2.45 -7.25
C ASN A 137 -12.71 3.84 -6.69
N GLY A 138 -12.64 4.84 -7.57
CA GLY A 138 -12.09 6.16 -7.22
C GLY A 138 -10.61 6.06 -6.87
N GLU A 139 -10.27 6.29 -5.61
CA GLU A 139 -8.90 6.22 -5.09
C GLU A 139 -8.65 4.96 -4.23
N THR A 140 -9.59 4.02 -4.23
CA THR A 140 -9.53 2.81 -3.42
C THR A 140 -9.42 1.58 -4.30
N LEU A 141 -8.38 0.79 -4.08
CA LEU A 141 -8.27 -0.55 -4.66
C LEU A 141 -9.11 -1.50 -3.80
N GLU A 142 -10.09 -2.11 -4.44
CA GLU A 142 -10.99 -3.09 -3.85
C GLU A 142 -10.69 -4.49 -4.40
N ARG A 143 -10.94 -5.50 -3.57
CA ARG A 143 -10.84 -6.91 -3.96
C ARG A 143 -12.11 -7.66 -3.58
N SER A 144 -12.50 -8.61 -4.41
CA SER A 144 -13.47 -9.64 -4.09
C SER A 144 -12.89 -11.02 -4.40
N ALA A 145 -13.21 -12.02 -3.60
CA ALA A 145 -12.97 -13.42 -3.92
C ALA A 145 -14.17 -14.23 -3.44
N VAL A 146 -14.87 -14.86 -4.38
CA VAL A 146 -16.09 -15.59 -4.08
C VAL A 146 -16.05 -16.97 -4.73
N SER A 147 -16.36 -18.00 -3.95
CA SER A 147 -16.37 -19.39 -4.44
C SER A 147 -17.43 -19.58 -5.50
N LYS A 148 -17.08 -20.29 -6.58
CA LYS A 148 -18.03 -20.68 -7.62
C LYS A 148 -19.06 -21.67 -7.08
N PHE A 149 -20.26 -21.57 -7.62
CA PHE A 149 -21.30 -22.58 -7.44
C PHE A 149 -20.91 -23.87 -8.15
N PRO A 150 -21.41 -25.03 -7.69
CA PRO A 150 -21.12 -26.33 -8.32
C PRO A 150 -21.44 -26.40 -9.83
N ASP A 151 -22.32 -25.55 -10.33
CA ASP A 151 -22.70 -25.43 -11.74
C ASP A 151 -21.77 -24.51 -12.55
N GLY A 152 -20.65 -24.05 -11.99
CA GLY A 152 -19.69 -23.15 -12.64
C GLY A 152 -20.06 -21.67 -12.60
N GLY A 153 -21.27 -21.32 -12.15
CA GLY A 153 -21.65 -19.94 -11.90
C GLY A 153 -20.83 -19.31 -10.76
N ALA A 154 -20.77 -17.98 -10.73
CA ALA A 154 -20.18 -17.24 -9.62
C ALA A 154 -21.25 -16.35 -8.95
N PRO A 155 -21.30 -16.28 -7.61
CA PRO A 155 -22.16 -15.32 -6.92
C PRO A 155 -21.73 -13.88 -7.21
N SER A 156 -22.60 -12.93 -6.87
CA SER A 156 -22.25 -11.51 -6.94
C SER A 156 -21.02 -11.19 -6.10
N PRO A 157 -20.09 -10.36 -6.60
CA PRO A 157 -18.88 -10.01 -5.86
C PRO A 157 -19.20 -9.20 -4.60
N LEU A 158 -18.49 -9.53 -3.52
CA LEU A 158 -18.46 -8.77 -2.27
C LEU A 158 -17.10 -8.09 -2.16
N TYR A 159 -17.09 -6.77 -2.28
CA TYR A 159 -15.85 -5.99 -2.35
C TYR A 159 -15.39 -5.53 -0.97
N GLU A 160 -14.11 -5.74 -0.71
CA GLU A 160 -13.38 -5.25 0.46
C GLU A 160 -12.32 -4.25 0.02
N SER A 161 -12.17 -3.17 0.78
CA SER A 161 -11.11 -2.19 0.55
C SER A 161 -9.75 -2.79 0.94
N LEU A 162 -8.85 -2.94 -0.04
CA LEU A 162 -7.47 -3.35 0.24
C LEU A 162 -6.60 -2.16 0.63
N ILE A 163 -6.64 -1.09 -0.17
CA ILE A 163 -5.80 0.08 0.05
C ILE A 163 -6.43 1.33 -0.54
N SER A 164 -6.23 2.45 0.14
CA SER A 164 -6.75 3.77 -0.26
C SER A 164 -5.62 4.70 -0.70
N ASN A 165 -5.99 5.86 -1.26
CA ASN A 165 -5.08 6.87 -1.80
C ASN A 165 -4.27 6.36 -2.99
N VAL A 166 -4.85 5.48 -3.80
CA VAL A 166 -4.27 5.04 -5.05
C VAL A 166 -4.24 6.19 -6.04
N ASP A 167 -3.11 6.36 -6.70
CA ASP A 167 -2.85 7.36 -7.72
C ASP A 167 -2.97 6.69 -9.10
N ASN A 168 -4.09 6.94 -9.77
CA ASN A 168 -4.38 6.39 -11.09
C ASN A 168 -4.00 7.39 -12.18
N GLY A 169 -2.77 7.90 -12.11
CA GLY A 169 -2.23 8.93 -13.00
C GLY A 169 -2.01 8.42 -14.43
N ALA A 170 -0.90 8.84 -15.05
CA ALA A 170 -0.61 8.49 -16.45
C ALA A 170 -0.22 7.01 -16.67
N MET A 171 0.08 6.27 -15.59
CA MET A 171 0.45 4.86 -15.68
C MET A 171 -0.69 4.00 -15.12
N PRO A 172 -1.14 2.98 -15.87
CA PRO A 172 -2.25 2.14 -15.45
C PRO A 172 -1.86 1.19 -14.31
N LEU A 173 -2.82 0.84 -13.46
CA LEU A 173 -2.64 -0.13 -12.38
C LEU A 173 -2.26 -1.51 -12.92
N PHE A 174 -2.92 -1.93 -14.00
CA PHE A 174 -2.63 -3.19 -14.69
C PHE A 174 -2.15 -2.93 -16.13
N SER A 175 -1.09 -3.63 -16.52
CA SER A 175 -0.62 -3.70 -17.91
C SER A 175 -0.37 -5.16 -18.29
N TYR A 176 -0.58 -5.48 -19.55
CA TYR A 176 -0.53 -6.86 -20.04
C TYR A 176 0.52 -6.99 -21.13
N THR A 177 1.31 -8.05 -21.08
CA THR A 177 2.13 -8.50 -22.21
C THR A 177 1.44 -9.70 -22.84
N GLY A 178 1.34 -9.75 -24.17
CA GLY A 178 0.61 -10.80 -24.88
C GLY A 178 -0.91 -10.59 -24.90
N ASP A 179 -1.65 -11.62 -25.33
CA ASP A 179 -3.12 -11.61 -25.31
C ASP A 179 -3.65 -11.98 -23.92
N PRO A 180 -4.28 -11.04 -23.18
CA PRO A 180 -4.80 -11.33 -21.84
C PRO A 180 -5.99 -12.30 -21.85
N PHE A 181 -6.67 -12.43 -22.99
CA PHE A 181 -7.77 -13.38 -23.21
C PHE A 181 -7.29 -14.65 -23.92
N GLY A 182 -5.98 -14.76 -24.19
CA GLY A 182 -5.39 -16.00 -24.66
C GLY A 182 -5.44 -17.09 -23.58
N PRO A 183 -5.52 -18.39 -23.96
CA PRO A 183 -5.35 -19.47 -22.99
C PRO A 183 -4.02 -19.32 -22.27
N ALA A 184 -3.94 -19.79 -21.01
CA ALA A 184 -2.70 -19.82 -20.26
C ALA A 184 -1.63 -20.50 -21.13
N PRO A 185 -0.56 -19.77 -21.51
CA PRO A 185 0.34 -20.23 -22.55
C PRO A 185 1.07 -21.51 -22.14
N GLY A 186 1.20 -22.45 -23.07
CA GLY A 186 2.29 -23.42 -23.03
C GLY A 186 3.62 -22.68 -23.17
N GLN A 187 4.62 -23.11 -22.41
CA GLN A 187 6.01 -22.67 -22.20
C GLN A 187 6.65 -21.48 -22.98
N GLU A 188 6.18 -21.05 -24.14
CA GLU A 188 6.91 -20.15 -25.05
C GLU A 188 6.34 -18.72 -25.21
N ASP A 189 5.06 -18.45 -24.89
CA ASP A 189 4.51 -17.09 -25.02
C ASP A 189 3.78 -16.65 -23.75
N SER A 190 4.54 -16.56 -22.65
CA SER A 190 4.04 -16.30 -21.30
C SER A 190 3.45 -14.89 -21.16
N GLY A 191 2.17 -14.73 -21.48
CA GLY A 191 1.41 -13.53 -21.12
C GLY A 191 1.57 -13.22 -19.63
N ALA A 192 1.91 -11.96 -19.32
CA ALA A 192 2.21 -11.52 -17.96
C ALA A 192 1.38 -10.28 -17.62
N VAL A 193 0.98 -10.19 -16.36
CA VAL A 193 0.29 -9.03 -15.81
C VAL A 193 1.30 -8.24 -15.00
N ARG A 194 1.65 -7.04 -15.46
CA ARG A 194 2.39 -6.06 -14.69
C ARG A 194 1.41 -5.26 -13.83
N ILE A 195 1.68 -5.23 -12.53
CA ILE A 195 0.95 -4.46 -11.54
C ILE A 195 1.81 -3.26 -11.16
N LEU A 196 1.25 -2.06 -11.24
CA LEU A 196 1.89 -0.83 -10.77
C LEU A 196 0.95 -0.09 -9.83
N LEU A 197 1.16 -0.29 -8.52
CA LEU A 197 0.41 0.40 -7.48
C LEU A 197 1.14 1.70 -7.09
N LEU A 198 0.53 2.84 -7.39
CA LEU A 198 1.03 4.14 -6.96
C LEU A 198 0.18 4.64 -5.79
N LEU A 199 0.80 5.02 -4.68
CA LEU A 199 0.12 5.51 -3.48
C LEU A 199 0.54 6.94 -3.14
N ARG A 200 -0.42 7.79 -2.80
CA ARG A 200 -0.18 9.14 -2.30
C ARG A 200 0.13 9.12 -0.80
N ALA A 201 1.35 9.45 -0.45
CA ALA A 201 1.80 9.69 0.92
C ALA A 201 1.76 11.20 1.25
N SER A 202 1.44 11.55 2.49
CA SER A 202 1.56 12.94 2.96
C SER A 202 3.02 13.42 2.91
N SER A 203 3.24 14.63 2.43
CA SER A 203 4.57 15.24 2.27
C SER A 203 4.72 16.50 3.12
N LYS A 204 5.94 16.71 3.66
CA LYS A 204 6.30 17.91 4.44
C LYS A 204 6.46 19.17 3.58
N SER A 205 6.48 19.03 2.26
CA SER A 205 6.70 20.16 1.34
C SER A 205 5.43 20.98 1.17
N LYS A 206 5.49 22.27 1.51
CA LYS A 206 4.38 23.21 1.22
C LYS A 206 4.06 23.36 -0.27
N LYS A 207 5.01 22.99 -1.15
CA LYS A 207 4.85 23.07 -2.61
C LYS A 207 4.29 21.79 -3.21
N GLN A 208 4.41 20.66 -2.52
CA GLN A 208 3.91 19.36 -2.96
C GLN A 208 3.33 18.66 -1.72
N PRO A 209 2.02 18.79 -1.47
CA PRO A 209 1.38 18.28 -0.25
C PRO A 209 1.41 16.75 -0.16
N TYR A 210 1.70 16.08 -1.28
CA TYR A 210 1.82 14.63 -1.35
C TYR A 210 3.07 14.21 -2.11
N GLN A 211 3.56 13.01 -1.79
CA GLN A 211 4.59 12.29 -2.52
C GLN A 211 4.00 10.96 -2.99
N THR A 212 4.24 10.58 -4.25
CA THR A 212 3.82 9.27 -4.75
C THR A 212 4.88 8.22 -4.44
N VAL A 213 4.45 7.05 -3.95
CA VAL A 213 5.29 5.87 -3.72
C VAL A 213 4.78 4.76 -4.64
N GLY A 214 5.67 4.17 -5.44
CA GLY A 214 5.30 3.12 -6.39
C GLY A 214 5.77 1.74 -5.95
N PHE A 215 4.88 0.76 -6.13
CA PHE A 215 5.13 -0.67 -5.93
C PHE A 215 4.83 -1.38 -7.24
N GLU A 216 5.73 -2.26 -7.65
CA GLU A 216 5.65 -2.97 -8.91
C GLU A 216 5.76 -4.47 -8.67
N GLY A 217 4.91 -5.22 -9.37
CA GLY A 217 4.92 -6.67 -9.37
C GLY A 217 4.61 -7.20 -10.77
N ILE A 218 5.14 -8.38 -11.10
CA ILE A 218 4.85 -9.04 -12.37
C ILE A 218 4.36 -10.44 -12.04
N ALA A 219 3.13 -10.74 -12.44
CA ALA A 219 2.56 -12.07 -12.34
C ALA A 219 2.62 -12.76 -13.70
N ARG A 220 3.23 -13.96 -13.72
CA ARG A 220 3.17 -14.86 -14.88
C ARG A 220 2.15 -15.94 -14.57
N ARG A 221 1.25 -16.20 -15.51
CA ARG A 221 0.25 -17.25 -15.37
C ARG A 221 0.95 -18.60 -15.44
N GLN A 222 0.80 -19.46 -14.43
CA GLN A 222 1.41 -20.78 -14.44
C GLN A 222 0.65 -21.71 -15.40
N SER A 223 1.39 -22.48 -16.18
CA SER A 223 0.83 -23.55 -17.01
C SER A 223 0.50 -24.76 -16.13
N ALA A 224 -0.70 -25.32 -16.24
CA ALA A 224 -1.13 -26.46 -15.43
C ALA A 224 -0.23 -27.71 -15.61
N VAL A 225 0.36 -27.86 -16.80
CA VAL A 225 1.30 -28.96 -17.11
C VAL A 225 2.54 -28.95 -16.20
N ALA A 226 3.00 -27.77 -15.77
CA ALA A 226 4.16 -27.65 -14.89
C ALA A 226 3.84 -27.97 -13.41
N ALA A 227 2.59 -27.82 -12.99
CA ALA A 227 2.14 -28.16 -11.64
C ALA A 227 2.00 -29.68 -11.46
N SER A 228 1.45 -30.37 -12.47
CA SER A 228 1.30 -31.84 -12.46
C SER A 228 2.66 -32.56 -12.46
N GLN A 229 3.66 -32.08 -13.20
CA GLN A 229 5.00 -32.69 -13.23
C GLN A 229 5.76 -32.61 -11.90
N ARG A 230 5.51 -31.58 -11.08
CA ARG A 230 6.11 -31.49 -9.73
C ARG A 230 5.53 -32.54 -8.78
N GLN A 231 4.22 -32.80 -8.85
CA GLN A 231 3.59 -33.83 -8.03
C GLN A 231 4.02 -35.25 -8.42
N THR A 232 4.25 -35.53 -9.70
CA THR A 232 4.74 -36.86 -10.13
C THR A 232 6.20 -37.11 -9.72
N THR A 233 7.03 -36.06 -9.69
CA THR A 233 8.45 -36.18 -9.35
C THR A 233 8.67 -36.38 -7.85
N GLU A 234 7.85 -35.77 -6.97
CA GLU A 234 7.95 -35.98 -5.53
C GLU A 234 7.38 -37.35 -5.07
N GLN A 235 6.37 -37.88 -5.78
CA GLN A 235 5.78 -39.19 -5.44
C GLN A 235 6.59 -40.41 -5.91
N SER A 236 7.50 -40.24 -6.88
CA SER A 236 8.34 -41.35 -7.36
C SER A 236 9.70 -41.46 -6.64
N SER A 237 10.01 -40.55 -5.70
CA SER A 237 11.27 -40.57 -4.91
C SER A 237 11.19 -41.32 -3.56
N ILE A 238 10.07 -41.97 -3.22
CA ILE A 238 9.97 -42.81 -2.00
C ILE A 238 10.12 -44.29 -2.38
N LEU A 239 11.30 -44.68 -2.87
CA LEU A 239 11.85 -46.06 -2.81
C LEU A 239 13.20 -46.12 -3.55
N GLN A 240 14.27 -45.63 -2.93
CA GLN A 240 15.61 -46.22 -3.08
C GLN A 240 16.60 -45.57 -2.09
N ASP A 241 16.97 -46.35 -1.06
CA ASP A 241 18.16 -46.12 -0.25
C ASP A 241 19.41 -46.37 -1.10
N ASP A 242 20.13 -45.31 -1.46
CA ASP A 242 21.54 -45.42 -1.88
C ASP A 242 22.32 -44.17 -1.39
N PRO A 243 23.25 -44.29 -0.42
CA PRO A 243 23.96 -43.17 0.15
C PRO A 243 25.26 -42.92 -0.62
N SER A 244 25.19 -42.36 -1.83
CA SER A 244 26.39 -41.75 -2.46
C SER A 244 26.09 -40.87 -3.69
N ALA A 245 25.71 -39.61 -3.49
CA ALA A 245 26.00 -38.55 -4.46
C ALA A 245 25.76 -37.15 -3.88
N ASN A 246 26.84 -36.39 -3.71
CA ASN A 246 26.80 -34.93 -3.77
C ASN A 246 26.28 -34.50 -5.15
N SER A 247 25.21 -33.72 -5.23
CA SER A 247 25.15 -32.60 -6.17
C SER A 247 24.07 -31.59 -5.79
N TYR A 248 24.51 -30.33 -5.83
CA TYR A 248 23.75 -29.11 -5.73
C TYR A 248 22.56 -29.09 -6.68
N PHE A 249 21.35 -28.81 -6.19
CA PHE A 249 20.36 -27.96 -6.88
C PHE A 249 19.44 -27.34 -5.83
N ALA A 250 19.84 -26.17 -5.31
CA ALA A 250 18.89 -25.21 -4.76
C ALA A 250 18.13 -24.62 -5.95
N ASN A 251 16.90 -25.09 -6.19
CA ASN A 251 16.02 -24.44 -7.14
C ASN A 251 15.12 -23.49 -6.35
N GLU A 252 15.67 -22.30 -6.12
CA GLU A 252 14.95 -21.16 -5.59
C GLU A 252 13.75 -20.89 -6.50
N GLY A 253 12.54 -21.03 -5.95
CA GLY A 253 11.36 -20.41 -6.53
C GLY A 253 11.66 -18.92 -6.66
N LEU A 254 11.79 -18.46 -7.90
CA LEU A 254 12.12 -17.07 -8.22
C LEU A 254 10.97 -16.16 -7.76
N ILE A 255 10.99 -15.77 -6.48
CA ILE A 255 10.29 -14.60 -5.98
C ILE A 255 11.02 -13.43 -6.64
N GLN A 256 10.50 -12.95 -7.78
CA GLN A 256 11.02 -11.73 -8.37
C GLN A 256 10.82 -10.59 -7.38
N GLU A 257 11.93 -9.93 -7.07
CA GLU A 257 12.09 -8.94 -6.03
C GLU A 257 11.08 -7.79 -6.19
N THR A 258 10.20 -7.62 -5.20
CA THR A 258 9.33 -6.44 -5.08
C THR A 258 10.18 -5.24 -4.67
N TYR A 259 10.48 -4.36 -5.63
CA TYR A 259 11.26 -3.15 -5.38
C TYR A 259 10.34 -1.95 -5.09
N ALA A 260 10.51 -1.34 -3.91
CA ALA A 260 9.97 -0.01 -3.65
C ALA A 260 10.84 1.02 -4.38
N LYS A 261 10.41 1.48 -5.56
CA LYS A 261 11.13 2.50 -6.32
C LYS A 261 10.51 3.87 -6.05
N LYS A 262 11.32 4.79 -5.53
CA LYS A 262 10.92 6.19 -5.32
C LYS A 262 10.84 6.89 -6.67
N TRP A 263 9.64 7.16 -7.16
CA TRP A 263 9.43 7.99 -8.33
C TRP A 263 9.20 9.44 -7.89
N THR A 264 9.89 10.39 -8.53
CA THR A 264 9.59 11.82 -8.40
C THR A 264 9.04 12.26 -9.75
N LEU A 265 7.72 12.34 -9.87
CA LEU A 265 7.09 12.95 -11.04
C LEU A 265 7.36 14.46 -10.97
N ARG A 266 7.98 15.01 -12.03
CA ARG A 266 8.19 16.45 -12.20
C ARG A 266 7.00 17.08 -12.88
#